data_AF-A0A1V6MZJ9-F1
#
_entry.id   AF-A0A1V6MZJ9-F1
#
_cell.length_a   1.000
_cell.length_b   1.000
_cell.length_c   1.000
_cell.angle_alpha   90.00
_cell.angle_beta   90.00
_cell.angle_gamma   90.00
#
_symmetry.space_group_name_H-M   'P 1'
#
loop_
_entity.id
_entity.type
_entity.pdbx_description
1 polymer ?
#
loop_
_entity_poly.entity_id
_entity_poly.type
_entity_poly.pdbx_seq_one_letter_code
_entity_poly.pdbx_strand_id
1 'polypeptide(L)'
;MPLHAKKHHFIPRFLLQHFAGQRGKLVIHQVMSERRFNSSVRDVGHRNLGHSIYRPGQEPDHISMEAAMGNIEGEAATACWSRRSHVPSADHSR
;
A
#
# COMPACT_ATOMS: atom_id res chain seq x y z
N MET A 1 7.81 -4.38 -24.96
CA MET A 1 7.25 -3.13 -24.40
C MET A 1 7.94 -2.87 -23.08
N PRO A 2 8.45 -1.67 -22.76
CA PRO A 2 9.12 -1.49 -21.49
C PRO A 2 8.05 -1.66 -20.40
N LEU A 3 8.12 -2.76 -19.65
CA LEU A 3 7.36 -2.91 -18.42
C LEU A 3 7.86 -1.81 -17.51
N HIS A 4 7.14 -0.68 -17.45
CA HIS A 4 7.40 0.31 -16.42
C HIS A 4 7.26 -0.41 -15.08
N ALA A 5 8.39 -0.63 -14.42
CA ALA A 5 8.44 -1.32 -13.13
C ALA A 5 7.45 -0.61 -12.19
N LYS A 6 6.34 -1.30 -11.91
CA LYS A 6 5.27 -0.73 -11.10
C LYS A 6 5.82 -0.61 -9.67
N LYS A 7 5.62 0.56 -9.05
CA LYS A 7 6.02 0.77 -7.66
C LYS A 7 5.10 -0.07 -6.76
N HIS A 8 5.70 -0.91 -5.93
CA HIS A 8 4.96 -1.82 -5.03
C HIS A 8 5.19 -1.49 -3.59
N HIS A 9 4.09 -1.29 -2.87
CA HIS A 9 4.06 -1.08 -1.44
C HIS A 9 4.37 -2.40 -0.72
N PHE A 10 5.40 -2.41 0.12
CA PHE A 10 5.72 -3.52 1.03
C PHE A 10 4.66 -3.71 2.12
N ILE A 11 3.98 -2.63 2.47
CA ILE A 11 2.87 -2.64 3.42
C ILE A 11 1.64 -2.21 2.64
N PRO A 12 0.57 -3.02 2.59
CA PRO A 12 -0.60 -2.71 1.81
C PRO A 12 -1.11 -1.30 2.06
N ARG A 13 -1.42 -0.57 0.99
CA ARG A 13 -1.76 0.85 1.10
C ARG A 13 -2.96 1.11 2.01
N PHE A 14 -3.95 0.22 1.97
CA PHE A 14 -5.15 0.32 2.80
C PHE A 14 -4.81 0.27 4.30
N LEU A 15 -3.81 -0.53 4.68
CA LEU A 15 -3.36 -0.64 6.07
C LEU A 15 -2.68 0.65 6.52
N LEU A 16 -1.77 1.19 5.69
CA LEU A 16 -1.12 2.48 5.96
C LEU A 16 -2.12 3.63 6.10
N GLN A 17 -3.24 3.57 5.37
CA GLN A 17 -4.30 4.56 5.44
C GLN A 17 -4.94 4.68 6.84
N HIS A 18 -4.94 3.61 7.64
CA HIS A 18 -5.47 3.63 9.02
C HIS A 18 -4.59 4.45 9.99
N PHE A 19 -3.31 4.59 9.67
CA PHE A 19 -2.35 5.36 10.48
C PHE A 19 -2.13 6.77 9.95
N ALA A 20 -2.71 7.09 8.78
CA ALA A 20 -2.58 8.38 8.17
C ALA A 20 -3.43 9.42 8.90
N GLY A 21 -2.83 10.58 9.20
CA GLY A 21 -3.54 11.72 9.76
C GLY A 21 -4.47 12.39 8.75
N GLN A 22 -5.02 13.55 9.13
CA GLN A 22 -5.79 14.38 8.20
C GLN A 22 -5.00 14.61 6.89
N ARG A 23 -5.68 14.44 5.76
CA ARG A 23 -5.11 14.50 4.39
C ARG A 23 -4.26 13.31 3.93
N GLY A 24 -4.30 12.17 4.64
CA GLY A 24 -3.67 10.94 4.16
C GLY A 24 -2.13 10.95 4.22
N LYS A 25 -1.56 11.70 5.17
CA LYS A 25 -0.11 11.80 5.39
C LYS A 25 0.34 10.98 6.59
N LEU A 26 1.54 10.41 6.47
CA LEU A 26 2.28 9.74 7.53
C LEU A 26 3.48 10.58 7.96
N VAL A 27 3.82 10.51 9.25
CA VAL A 27 5.12 10.94 9.76
C VAL A 27 6.08 9.77 9.62
N ILE A 28 7.13 9.94 8.80
CA ILE A 28 8.13 8.91 8.53
C ILE A 28 9.37 9.16 9.38
N HIS A 29 9.85 8.12 10.04
CA HIS A 29 11.12 8.08 10.77
C HIS A 29 12.08 7.14 10.02
N GLN A 30 13.15 7.67 9.44
CA GLN A 30 14.20 6.86 8.84
C GLN A 30 15.26 6.53 9.88
N VAL A 31 15.36 5.25 10.24
CA VAL A 31 16.25 4.78 11.32
C VAL A 31 17.72 5.03 11.01
N MET A 32 18.17 4.73 9.77
CA MET A 32 19.59 4.83 9.41
C MET A 32 20.09 6.26 9.23
N SER A 33 19.19 7.21 8.93
CA SER A 33 19.56 8.61 8.66
C SER A 33 19.11 9.57 9.76
N GLU A 34 18.38 9.07 10.75
CA GLU A 34 17.71 9.84 11.81
C GLU A 34 16.79 10.96 11.29
N ARG A 35 16.42 10.90 10.01
CA ARG A 35 15.57 11.92 9.37
C ARG A 35 14.10 11.67 9.68
N ARG A 36 13.40 12.76 9.93
CA ARG A 36 11.95 12.81 10.08
C ARG A 36 11.32 13.70 9.02
N PHE A 37 10.30 13.21 8.34
CA PHE A 37 9.56 13.99 7.34
C PHE A 37 8.12 13.50 7.18
N ASN A 38 7.26 14.35 6.61
CA ASN A 38 5.88 14.00 6.28
C ASN A 38 5.80 13.54 4.82
N SER A 39 5.08 12.46 4.56
CA SER A 39 4.85 11.98 3.19
C SER A 39 3.45 11.38 3.02
N SER A 40 2.97 11.35 1.78
CA SER A 40 1.71 10.71 1.43
C SER A 40 1.84 9.19 1.54
N VAL A 41 0.77 8.51 1.97
CA VAL A 41 0.67 7.05 1.94
C VAL A 41 1.00 6.48 0.55
N ARG A 42 0.70 7.23 -0.53
CA ARG A 42 0.98 6.80 -1.91
C ARG A 42 2.47 6.75 -2.25
N ASP A 43 3.30 7.51 -1.54
CA ASP A 43 4.70 7.76 -1.92
C ASP A 43 5.72 7.10 -0.98
N VAL A 44 5.25 6.26 -0.04
CA VAL A 44 6.09 5.63 0.99
C VAL A 44 5.92 4.13 1.04
N GLY A 45 6.89 3.46 1.65
CA GLY A 45 6.82 2.02 1.90
C GLY A 45 6.78 1.21 0.61
N HIS A 46 7.32 1.73 -0.50
CA HIS A 46 7.38 1.05 -1.78
C HIS A 46 8.77 1.13 -2.42
N ARG A 47 9.12 0.17 -3.26
CA ARG A 47 10.26 0.31 -4.21
C ARG A 47 9.94 -0.41 -5.53
N ASN A 48 10.69 -0.06 -6.57
CA ASN A 48 10.64 -0.80 -7.83
C ASN A 48 11.16 -2.22 -7.59
N LEU A 49 10.44 -3.22 -8.11
CA LEU A 49 10.83 -4.63 -8.01
C LEU A 49 11.00 -5.10 -6.54
N GLY A 50 10.20 -4.51 -5.63
CA GLY A 50 10.22 -4.76 -4.19
C GLY A 50 10.11 -6.22 -3.78
N HIS A 51 9.39 -7.01 -4.58
CA HIS A 51 9.03 -8.40 -4.32
C HIS A 51 9.67 -9.40 -5.28
N SER A 52 10.85 -9.06 -5.83
CA SER A 52 11.57 -9.98 -6.71
C SER A 52 11.98 -11.25 -5.96
N ILE A 53 11.67 -12.41 -6.53
CA ILE A 53 12.08 -13.71 -6.01
C ILE A 53 13.36 -14.10 -6.73
N TYR A 54 14.43 -14.30 -5.96
CA TYR A 54 15.72 -14.75 -6.47
C TYR A 54 15.91 -16.23 -6.16
N ARG A 55 16.16 -17.04 -7.18
CA ARG A 55 16.45 -18.48 -7.06
C ARG A 55 17.78 -18.78 -7.73
N PRO A 56 18.61 -19.68 -7.19
CA PRO A 56 19.90 -20.03 -7.80
C PRO A 56 19.75 -20.50 -9.25
N GLY A 57 20.53 -19.92 -10.17
CA GLY A 57 20.54 -20.31 -11.58
C GLY A 57 19.30 -19.90 -12.39
N GLN A 58 18.43 -19.06 -11.83
CA GLN A 58 17.24 -18.55 -12.52
C GLN A 58 17.26 -17.03 -12.59
N GLU A 59 16.68 -16.49 -13.67
CA GLU A 59 16.38 -15.07 -13.76
C GLU A 59 15.43 -14.66 -12.62
N PRO A 60 15.61 -13.45 -12.05
CA PRO A 60 14.73 -12.99 -10.99
C PRO A 60 13.27 -12.96 -11.43
N ASP A 61 12.41 -13.58 -10.64
CA ASP A 61 10.97 -13.51 -10.86
C ASP A 61 10.44 -12.22 -10.23
N HIS A 62 10.22 -11.23 -11.09
CA HIS A 62 9.72 -9.91 -10.72
C HIS A 62 8.18 -9.85 -10.61
N ILE A 63 7.46 -10.87 -11.10
CA ILE A 63 6.04 -10.76 -11.45
C ILE A 63 5.17 -11.52 -10.45
N SER A 64 5.55 -12.72 -10.04
CA SER A 64 4.64 -13.61 -9.29
C SER A 64 4.13 -12.97 -8.00
N MET A 65 5.04 -12.42 -7.19
CA MET A 65 4.68 -11.80 -5.93
C MET A 65 4.09 -10.38 -6.12
N GLU A 66 4.44 -9.71 -7.22
CA GLU A 66 3.75 -8.48 -7.66
C GLU A 66 2.27 -8.74 -7.96
N ALA A 67 1.96 -9.80 -8.70
CA ALA A 67 0.59 -10.15 -9.07
C ALA A 67 -0.23 -10.56 -7.84
N ALA A 68 0.34 -11.38 -6.95
CA ALA A 68 -0.32 -11.82 -5.73
C ALA A 68 -0.67 -10.64 -4.80
N MET A 69 0.28 -9.73 -4.56
CA MET A 69 0.04 -8.55 -3.72
C MET A 69 -0.97 -7.59 -4.34
N GLY A 70 -0.92 -7.39 -5.66
CA GLY A 70 -1.90 -6.57 -6.38
C GLY A 70 -3.33 -7.08 -6.22
N ASN A 71 -3.53 -8.40 -6.27
CA ASN A 71 -4.85 -9.02 -6.06
C ASN A 71 -5.35 -8.78 -4.63
N ILE A 72 -4.50 -9.01 -3.62
CA ILE A 72 -4.85 -8.77 -2.21
C ILE A 72 -5.23 -7.30 -1.98
N GLU A 73 -4.45 -6.36 -2.51
CA GLU A 73 -4.77 -4.94 -2.38
C GLU A 73 -6.08 -4.55 -3.07
N GLY A 74 -6.35 -5.12 -4.26
CA GLY A 74 -7.59 -4.89 -5.00
C GLY A 74 -8.83 -5.41 -4.26
N GLU A 75 -8.76 -6.63 -3.74
CA GLU A 75 -9.84 -7.23 -2.94
C GLU A 75 -10.06 -6.45 -1.63
N ALA A 76 -8.98 -6.09 -0.93
CA ALA A 76 -9.06 -5.30 0.29
C ALA A 76 -9.66 -3.90 0.03
N ALA A 77 -9.27 -3.23 -1.07
CA ALA A 77 -9.84 -1.94 -1.44
C ALA A 77 -11.36 -2.03 -1.65
N THR A 78 -11.82 -3.10 -2.33
CA THR A 78 -13.24 -3.37 -2.58
C THR A 78 -13.99 -3.58 -1.27
N ALA A 79 -13.44 -4.38 -0.35
CA ALA A 79 -14.03 -4.63 0.97
C ALA A 79 -14.02 -3.39 1.89
N CYS A 80 -12.98 -2.56 1.82
CA CYS A 80 -12.91 -1.31 2.58
C CYS A 80 -13.89 -0.25 2.06
N TRP A 81 -14.16 -0.24 0.75
CA TRP A 81 -15.19 0.62 0.16
C TRP A 81 -16.59 0.21 0.61
N SER A 82 -16.93 -1.08 0.54
CA SER A 82 -18.27 -1.56 0.94
C SER A 82 -18.58 -1.27 2.42
N ARG A 83 -17.58 -1.37 3.30
CA ARG A 83 -17.72 -0.99 4.73
C ARG A 83 -17.98 0.51 4.95
N ARG A 84 -17.45 1.38 4.09
CA ARG A 84 -17.61 2.83 4.24
C ARG A 84 -18.99 3.32 3.78
N SER A 85 -19.65 2.55 2.92
CA SER A 85 -21.03 2.77 2.46
C SER A 85 -22.10 2.31 3.46
N HIS A 86 -21.73 1.56 4.50
CA HIS A 86 -22.60 1.07 5.57
C HIS A 86 -22.43 1.92 6.85
N VAL A 87 -22.56 3.24 6.72
CA VAL A 87 -22.84 4.09 7.90
C VAL A 87 -24.35 4.12 8.07
N PRO A 88 -24.93 3.55 9.14
CA PRO A 88 -26.34 3.74 9.41
C PRO A 88 -26.55 5.24 9.63
N SER A 89 -27.45 5.84 8.85
CA SER A 89 -27.96 7.18 9.13
C SER A 89 -28.47 7.19 10.56
N ALA A 90 -27.85 7.99 11.42
CA ALA A 90 -28.31 8.20 12.78
C ALA A 90 -29.76 8.72 12.74
N ASP A 91 -30.68 7.85 13.14
CA ASP A 91 -32.10 8.15 13.31
C ASP A 91 -32.25 9.26 14.35
N HIS A 92 -32.47 10.48 13.87
CA HIS A 92 -32.86 11.62 14.71
C HIS A 92 -34.38 11.66 14.76
N SER A 93 -34.96 10.72 15.51
CA SER A 93 -36.34 10.84 15.95
C SER A 93 -36.37 11.70 17.22
N ARG A 94 -37.04 12.85 17.08
CA ARG A 94 -37.34 13.85 18.10
C ARG A 94 -38.28 13.32 19.18
#